data_AF-A0A164I954-F1
#
_entry.id   AF-A0A164I954-F1
#
_cell.length_a   1.000
_cell.length_b   1.000
_cell.length_c   1.000
_cell.angle_alpha   90.00
_cell.angle_beta   90.00
_cell.angle_gamma   90.00
#
_symmetry.space_group_name_H-M   'P 1'
#
loop_
_entity.id
_entity.type
_entity.pdbx_description
1 polymer ?
#
loop_
_entity_poly.entity_id
_entity_poly.type
_entity_poly.pdbx_seq_one_letter_code
_entity_poly.pdbx_strand_id
1 'polypeptide(L)'
;MRIKLLAILSLLFLTSCSPLKNNEVSIVEPYKLTKEQSAILQITPFKEGNSMSYCVTLKSEKDEINATIDYYQNGKKTNEIANIATSHFQKRK
;
A
#
# COMPACT_ATOMS: atom_id res chain seq x y z
N MET A 1 -30.57 44.89 9.00
CA MET A 1 -29.30 44.37 8.42
C MET A 1 -28.56 43.38 9.33
N ARG A 2 -28.55 43.54 10.65
CA ARG A 2 -27.76 42.71 11.58
C ARG A 2 -28.10 41.20 11.54
N ILE A 3 -29.38 40.84 11.41
CA ILE A 3 -29.83 39.44 11.39
C ILE A 3 -29.37 38.68 10.13
N LYS A 4 -29.34 39.36 8.97
CA LYS A 4 -28.85 38.75 7.71
C LYS A 4 -27.36 38.44 7.77
N LEU A 5 -26.58 39.26 8.47
CA LEU A 5 -25.14 39.05 8.65
C LEU A 5 -24.86 37.83 9.53
N LEU A 6 -25.65 37.65 10.60
CA LEU A 6 -25.55 36.49 11.49
C LEU A 6 -25.86 35.17 10.75
N ALA A 7 -26.85 35.19 9.85
CA ALA A 7 -27.22 34.03 9.05
C ALA A 7 -26.13 33.63 8.05
N ILE A 8 -25.43 34.61 7.45
CA ILE A 8 -24.31 34.32 6.53
C ILE A 8 -23.12 33.75 7.31
N LEU A 9 -22.87 34.25 8.53
CA LEU A 9 -21.80 33.77 9.40
C LEU A 9 -22.07 32.33 9.89
N SER A 10 -23.33 31.97 10.16
CA SER A 10 -23.70 30.61 10.55
C SER A 10 -23.57 29.58 9.41
N LEU A 11 -23.81 29.99 8.16
CA LEU A 11 -23.60 29.12 7.00
C LEU A 11 -22.12 28.72 6.80
N LEU A 12 -21.18 29.60 7.15
CA LEU A 12 -19.74 29.32 7.05
C LEU A 12 -19.28 28.23 8.03
N PHE A 13 -19.98 28.04 9.16
CA PHE A 13 -19.69 26.96 10.09
C PHE A 13 -20.27 25.60 9.64
N LEU A 14 -21.32 25.60 8.81
CA LEU A 14 -21.94 24.38 8.28
C LEU A 14 -21.17 23.77 7.10
N THR A 15 -20.29 24.55 6.45
CA THR A 15 -19.35 24.04 5.43
C THR A 15 -18.00 23.63 6.02
N SER A 16 -17.87 23.59 7.35
CA SER A 16 -16.66 23.02 7.96
C SER A 16 -16.50 21.58 7.45
N CYS A 17 -15.28 21.27 7.01
CA CYS A 17 -14.91 19.97 6.46
C CYS A 17 -15.61 18.87 7.23
N SER A 18 -16.47 18.12 6.55
CA SER A 18 -16.88 16.81 7.05
C SER A 18 -15.56 16.10 7.41
N PRO A 19 -15.36 15.63 8.66
CA PRO A 19 -14.22 14.78 8.93
C PRO A 19 -14.28 13.69 7.87
N LEU A 20 -13.21 13.57 7.07
CA LEU A 20 -13.05 12.52 6.07
C LEU A 20 -13.55 11.27 6.79
N LYS A 21 -14.66 10.67 6.32
CA LYS A 21 -15.32 9.54 6.99
C LYS A 21 -14.20 8.72 7.56
N ASN A 22 -14.10 8.67 8.90
CA ASN A 22 -13.10 7.84 9.55
C ASN A 22 -13.33 6.49 8.91
N ASN A 23 -12.46 6.12 7.98
CA ASN A 23 -12.34 4.75 7.58
C ASN A 23 -12.00 4.15 8.92
N GLU A 24 -12.99 3.50 9.56
CA GLU A 24 -12.76 2.57 10.65
C GLU A 24 -11.46 1.92 10.28
N VAL A 25 -10.41 2.19 11.06
CA VAL A 25 -9.06 1.77 10.72
C VAL A 25 -9.24 0.30 10.47
N SER A 26 -9.24 -0.07 9.19
CA SER A 26 -9.51 -1.43 8.82
C SER A 26 -8.20 -2.06 9.19
N ILE A 27 -8.14 -2.57 10.41
CA ILE A 27 -7.01 -3.34 10.86
C ILE A 27 -7.18 -4.62 10.07
N VAL A 28 -6.67 -4.61 8.84
CA VAL A 28 -6.42 -5.82 8.08
C VAL A 28 -5.42 -6.54 8.94
N GLU A 29 -5.78 -7.70 9.47
CA GLU A 29 -4.76 -8.54 10.08
C GLU A 29 -3.69 -8.76 9.01
N PRO A 30 -2.43 -8.40 9.28
CA PRO A 30 -1.37 -8.56 8.30
C PRO A 30 -1.28 -10.04 7.93
N TYR A 31 -1.21 -10.31 6.63
CA TYR A 31 -1.09 -11.68 6.13
C TYR A 31 0.07 -12.40 6.83
N LYS A 32 -0.24 -13.48 7.54
CA LYS A 32 0.76 -14.24 8.29
C LYS A 32 1.67 -14.99 7.33
N LEU A 33 2.90 -14.49 7.20
CA LEU A 33 3.91 -15.08 6.33
C LEU A 33 4.34 -16.45 6.84
N THR A 34 4.54 -17.38 5.92
CA THR A 34 5.25 -18.64 6.17
C THR A 34 6.74 -18.39 6.45
N LYS A 35 7.47 -19.41 6.92
CA LYS A 35 8.93 -19.30 7.14
C LYS A 35 9.70 -18.99 5.85
N GLU A 36 9.29 -19.61 4.74
CA GLU A 36 9.89 -19.36 3.42
C GLU A 36 9.63 -17.94 2.94
N GLN A 37 8.38 -17.46 3.05
CA GLN A 37 8.02 -16.09 2.69
C GLN A 37 8.73 -15.06 3.58
N SER A 38 8.85 -15.33 4.88
CA SER A 38 9.60 -14.48 5.81
C SER A 38 11.09 -14.43 5.49
N ALA A 39 11.68 -15.54 5.01
CA ALA A 39 13.10 -15.59 4.62
C ALA A 39 13.40 -14.79 3.34
N ILE A 40 12.39 -14.63 2.48
CA ILE A 40 12.42 -13.81 1.27
C ILE A 40 12.27 -12.32 1.61
N LEU A 41 11.43 -12.00 2.60
CA LEU A 41 11.25 -10.65 3.16
C LEU A 41 12.42 -10.24 4.08
N GLN A 42 13.63 -10.12 3.53
CA GLN A 42 14.67 -9.29 4.15
C GLN A 42 14.43 -7.84 3.75
N ILE A 43 13.49 -7.22 4.46
CA ILE A 43 12.78 -5.99 4.07
C ILE A 43 13.53 -4.69 4.34
N THR A 44 14.81 -4.70 4.73
CA THR A 44 15.51 -3.44 5.02
C THR A 44 15.51 -2.59 3.75
N PRO A 45 14.66 -1.56 3.66
CA PRO A 45 14.60 -0.79 2.45
C PRO A 45 15.85 0.07 2.41
N PHE A 46 16.46 0.19 1.25
CA PHE A 46 17.53 1.18 1.07
C PHE A 46 17.00 2.30 0.19
N LYS A 47 17.40 3.52 0.57
CA LYS A 47 16.98 4.74 -0.12
C LYS A 47 17.93 4.99 -1.28
N GLU A 48 17.38 5.13 -2.48
CA GLU A 48 18.14 5.48 -3.68
C GLU A 48 17.51 6.76 -4.27
N GLY A 49 18.10 7.90 -3.90
CA GLY A 49 17.54 9.22 -4.22
C GLY A 49 16.15 9.43 -3.58
N ASN A 50 15.14 9.67 -4.42
CA ASN A 50 13.74 9.81 -4.02
C ASN A 50 12.95 8.49 -4.08
N SER A 51 13.62 7.37 -4.38
CA SER A 51 13.00 6.05 -4.44
C SER A 51 13.34 5.20 -3.22
N MET A 52 12.38 4.37 -2.82
CA MET A 52 12.57 3.34 -1.81
C MET A 52 12.68 2.00 -2.54
N SER A 53 13.84 1.36 -2.42
CA SER A 53 14.14 0.11 -3.10
C SER A 53 14.11 -1.05 -2.09
N TYR A 54 13.48 -2.15 -2.50
CA TYR A 54 13.43 -3.40 -1.75
C TYR A 54 14.19 -4.45 -2.54
N CYS A 55 15.29 -4.95 -1.99
CA CYS A 55 16.02 -6.06 -2.61
C CYS A 55 15.51 -7.38 -2.05
N VAL A 56 15.04 -8.26 -2.94
CA VAL A 56 14.55 -9.58 -2.58
C VAL A 56 15.45 -10.61 -3.22
N THR A 57 16.10 -11.45 -2.40
CA THR A 57 16.89 -12.58 -2.89
C THR A 57 16.11 -13.87 -2.69
N LEU A 58 15.65 -14.46 -3.80
CA LEU A 58 14.94 -15.73 -3.78
C LEU A 58 15.95 -16.88 -3.75
N LYS A 59 15.99 -17.63 -2.65
CA LYS A 59 16.73 -18.91 -2.56
C LYS A 59 15.86 -20.04 -3.14
N SER A 60 15.51 -19.96 -4.42
CA SER A 60 14.72 -21.00 -5.09
C SER A 60 15.47 -21.52 -6.31
N GLU A 61 15.48 -22.83 -6.49
CA GLU A 61 15.91 -23.47 -7.75
C GLU A 61 14.82 -23.38 -8.84
N LYS A 62 13.70 -22.72 -8.54
CA LYS A 62 12.61 -22.52 -9.49
C LYS A 62 13.04 -21.57 -10.59
N ASP A 63 12.77 -21.98 -11.82
CA ASP A 63 13.07 -21.22 -13.04
C ASP A 63 11.97 -20.20 -13.39
N GLU A 64 11.09 -19.87 -12.44
CA GLU A 64 9.98 -18.94 -12.62
C GLU A 64 9.71 -18.16 -11.33
N ILE A 65 9.54 -16.84 -11.48
CA ILE A 65 9.12 -15.91 -10.44
C ILE A 65 7.85 -15.22 -10.91
N ASN A 66 6.81 -15.32 -10.09
CA ASN A 66 5.59 -14.53 -10.21
C ASN A 66 5.45 -13.67 -8.94
N ALA A 67 5.37 -12.36 -9.11
CA ALA A 67 5.26 -11.38 -8.04
C ALA A 67 4.14 -10.39 -8.35
N THR A 68 3.23 -10.18 -7.39
CA THR A 68 2.14 -9.21 -7.48
C THR A 68 2.28 -8.15 -6.40
N ILE A 69 1.99 -6.90 -6.75
CA ILE A 69 1.88 -5.79 -5.81
C ILE A 69 0.41 -5.42 -5.74
N ASP A 70 -0.21 -5.66 -4.59
CA ASP A 70 -1.64 -5.40 -4.38
C ASP A 70 -1.84 -4.17 -3.51
N TYR A 71 -2.82 -3.35 -3.87
CA TYR A 71 -3.27 -2.20 -3.07
C TYR A 71 -4.51 -2.57 -2.25
N TYR A 72 -4.41 -2.40 -0.94
CA TYR A 72 -5.50 -2.60 -0.01
C TYR A 72 -5.96 -1.27 0.55
N GLN A 73 -7.27 -1.06 0.52
CA GLN A 73 -7.94 0.04 1.21
C GLN A 73 -9.06 -0.57 2.04
N ASN A 74 -9.19 -0.12 3.29
CA ASN A 74 -10.25 -0.60 4.17
C ASN A 74 -10.28 -2.14 4.35
N GLY A 75 -9.10 -2.79 4.34
CA GLY A 75 -8.98 -4.25 4.50
C GLY A 75 -9.37 -5.08 3.30
N LYS A 76 -9.68 -4.43 2.18
CA LYS A 76 -10.06 -5.08 0.95
C LYS A 76 -9.06 -4.74 -0.16
N LYS A 77 -8.68 -5.75 -0.96
CA LYS A 77 -7.94 -5.51 -2.20
C LYS A 77 -8.80 -4.63 -3.09
N THR A 78 -8.28 -3.48 -3.45
CA THR A 78 -8.93 -2.53 -4.36
C THR A 78 -8.36 -2.69 -5.76
N ASN A 79 -7.02 -2.72 -5.87
CA ASN A 79 -6.32 -2.80 -7.13
C ASN A 79 -5.13 -3.77 -7.05
N GLU A 80 -4.76 -4.31 -8.20
CA GLU A 80 -3.42 -4.84 -8.44
C GLU A 80 -2.60 -3.72 -9.09
N ILE A 81 -1.51 -3.31 -8.45
CA ILE A 81 -0.61 -2.25 -8.92
C ILE A 81 0.34 -2.80 -9.97
N ALA A 82 0.87 -4.01 -9.74
CA ALA A 82 1.82 -4.64 -10.65
C ALA A 82 1.73 -6.15 -10.59
N ASN A 83 2.00 -6.77 -11.74
CA ASN A 83 2.14 -8.20 -11.90
C ASN A 83 3.41 -8.46 -12.71
N ILE A 84 4.37 -9.13 -12.08
CA ILE A 84 5.70 -9.36 -12.63
C ILE A 84 5.89 -10.87 -12.69
N ALA A 85 5.83 -11.41 -13.90
CA ALA A 85 6.13 -12.80 -14.19
C ALA A 85 7.41 -12.86 -15.02
N THR A 86 8.36 -13.68 -14.61
CA THR A 86 9.60 -13.91 -15.35
C THR A 86 10.09 -15.33 -15.14
N SER A 87 10.57 -15.96 -16.21
CA SER A 87 11.05 -17.33 -16.20
C SER A 87 12.35 -17.46 -17.01
N HIS A 88 12.97 -18.64 -16.94
CA HIS A 88 14.18 -18.98 -17.71
C HIS A 88 15.37 -18.08 -17.36
N PHE A 89 15.70 -18.02 -16.07
CA PHE A 89 16.86 -17.26 -15.61
C PHE A 89 18.13 -17.86 -16.19
N GLN A 90 18.91 -17.05 -16.90
CA GLN A 90 20.22 -17.47 -17.37
C GLN A 90 21.06 -17.91 -16.16
N LYS A 91 21.42 -19.19 -16.10
CA LYS A 91 22.43 -19.66 -15.15
C LYS A 91 23.68 -18.81 -15.39
N ARG A 92 24.15 -18.11 -14.35
CA ARG A 92 25.49 -17.50 -14.41
C ARG A 92 26.47 -18.63 -14.69
N LYS A 93 27.21 -18.50 -15.80
CA LYS A 93 28.33 -19.40 -16.13
C LYS A 93 29.43 -19.29 -15.08
#